data_AF-A0A5J4VNM5-F1
#
_entry.id   AF-A0A5J4VNM5-F1
#
_cell.length_a   1.000
_cell.length_b   1.000
_cell.length_c   1.000
_cell.angle_alpha   90.00
_cell.angle_beta   90.00
_cell.angle_gamma   90.00
#
_symmetry.space_group_name_H-M   'P 1'
#
loop_
_entity.id
_entity.type
_entity.pdbx_description
1 polymer ?
#
loop_
_entity_poly.entity_id
_entity_poly.type
_entity_poly.pdbx_seq_one_letter_code
_entity_poly.pdbx_strand_id
1 'polypeptide(L)'
;MVQSWIVLKKKDDLDKPLWWRVKNMKASSYEYLSKAVHLVKSAAGAHKGNSVMSIRKSSITKRINHGAIIQEISRTSRHKDGPSTVVVHYDMNLNETIRERLTNFE
;
A
#
# COMPACT_ATOMS: atom_id res chain seq x y z
N MET A 1 -8.27 -13.70 5.50
CA MET A 1 -7.38 -13.42 4.34
C MET A 1 -5.93 -13.73 4.66
N VAL A 2 -5.29 -13.08 5.65
CA VAL A 2 -3.88 -13.35 6.02
C VAL A 2 -3.70 -14.76 6.62
N GLN A 3 -4.56 -15.17 7.55
CA GLN A 3 -4.50 -16.52 8.14
C GLN A 3 -4.69 -17.61 7.08
N SER A 4 -5.66 -17.42 6.17
CA SER A 4 -5.88 -18.32 5.03
C SER A 4 -4.65 -18.45 4.13
N TRP A 5 -3.91 -17.35 3.90
CA TRP A 5 -2.67 -17.36 3.13
C TRP A 5 -1.51 -18.04 3.87
N ILE A 6 -1.39 -17.81 5.18
CA ILE A 6 -0.37 -18.47 6.02
C ILE A 6 -0.59 -19.99 6.03
N VAL A 7 -1.84 -20.45 6.11
CA VAL A 7 -2.18 -21.88 6.06
C VAL A 7 -1.82 -22.52 4.70
N LEU A 8 -1.88 -21.74 3.61
CA LEU A 8 -1.46 -22.19 2.28
C LEU A 8 0.07 -22.21 2.11
N LYS A 9 0.83 -21.54 2.98
CA LYS A 9 2.29 -21.66 3.01
C LYS A 9 2.61 -23.07 3.51
N LYS A 10 3.38 -23.84 2.74
CA LYS A 10 3.81 -25.16 3.20
C LYS A 10 4.63 -24.99 4.48
N LYS A 11 4.53 -25.95 5.42
CA LYS A 11 5.34 -25.94 6.65
C LYS A 11 6.83 -25.78 6.34
N ASP A 12 7.30 -26.38 5.26
CA ASP A 12 8.71 -26.34 4.82
C ASP A 12 9.14 -24.98 4.26
N ASP A 13 8.20 -24.05 4.03
CA ASP A 13 8.47 -22.70 3.53
C ASP A 13 8.39 -21.63 4.64
N LEU A 14 8.22 -22.04 5.90
CA LEU A 14 8.09 -21.12 7.04
C LEU A 14 9.39 -20.35 7.32
N ASP A 15 10.55 -20.96 7.08
CA ASP A 15 11.88 -20.34 7.19
C ASP A 15 12.22 -19.45 5.97
N LYS A 16 11.41 -19.52 4.90
CA LYS A 16 11.66 -18.78 3.66
C LYS A 16 11.12 -17.35 3.71
N PRO A 17 11.70 -16.43 2.92
CA PRO A 17 11.20 -15.06 2.79
C PRO A 17 9.70 -14.99 2.50
N LEU A 18 9.06 -13.89 2.91
CA LEU A 18 7.61 -13.70 2.81
C LEU A 18 7.06 -14.01 1.40
N TRP A 19 7.77 -13.56 0.36
CA TRP A 19 7.39 -13.75 -1.04
C TRP A 19 8.15 -14.89 -1.73
N TRP A 20 8.26 -16.03 -1.05
CA TRP A 20 8.91 -17.22 -1.58
C TRP A 20 8.09 -17.87 -2.71
N ARG A 21 8.77 -18.25 -3.79
CA ARG A 21 8.15 -18.96 -4.92
C ARG A 21 8.62 -20.40 -4.91
N VAL A 22 7.79 -21.28 -4.35
CA VAL A 22 8.05 -22.73 -4.21
C VAL A 22 8.49 -23.36 -5.54
N LYS A 23 7.78 -23.07 -6.63
CA LYS A 23 8.07 -23.62 -7.96
C LYS A 23 9.47 -23.27 -8.48
N ASN A 24 9.97 -22.08 -8.13
CA ASN A 24 11.24 -21.57 -8.64
C ASN A 24 12.35 -21.59 -7.60
N MET A 25 12.05 -22.10 -6.39
CA MET A 25 12.93 -22.12 -5.21
C MET A 25 13.69 -20.80 -4.99
N LYS A 26 12.99 -19.67 -5.13
CA LYS A 26 13.59 -18.34 -4.95
C LYS A 26 12.61 -17.30 -4.45
N ALA A 27 13.14 -16.28 -3.78
CA ALA A 27 12.38 -15.08 -3.44
C ALA A 27 11.84 -14.39 -4.71
N SER A 28 10.70 -13.72 -4.56
CA SER A 28 10.15 -12.87 -5.61
C SER A 28 10.98 -11.60 -5.73
N SER A 29 11.34 -11.25 -6.97
CA SER A 29 11.98 -9.96 -7.25
C SER A 29 10.93 -8.84 -7.29
N TYR A 30 11.41 -7.60 -7.23
CA TYR A 30 10.56 -6.42 -7.38
C TYR A 30 9.77 -6.44 -8.70
N GLU A 31 10.43 -6.76 -9.81
CA GLU A 31 9.85 -6.77 -11.16
C GLU A 31 8.74 -7.83 -11.26
N TYR A 32 8.95 -8.99 -10.63
CA TYR A 32 7.95 -10.04 -10.60
C TYR A 32 6.70 -9.60 -9.83
N LEU A 33 6.89 -9.03 -8.63
CA LEU A 33 5.78 -8.54 -7.82
C LEU A 33 5.05 -7.38 -8.51
N SER A 34 5.79 -6.46 -9.13
CA SER A 34 5.22 -5.36 -9.91
C SER A 34 4.34 -5.88 -11.05
N LYS A 35 4.83 -6.85 -11.84
CA LYS A 35 4.03 -7.50 -12.89
C LYS A 35 2.77 -8.16 -12.34
N ALA A 36 2.86 -8.87 -11.21
CA ALA A 36 1.70 -9.50 -10.58
C ALA A 36 0.65 -8.46 -10.15
N VAL A 37 1.08 -7.34 -9.55
CA VAL A 37 0.18 -6.22 -9.21
C VAL A 37 -0.49 -5.65 -10.46
N HIS A 38 0.25 -5.47 -11.56
CA HIS A 38 -0.31 -4.99 -12.83
C HIS A 38 -1.36 -5.94 -13.42
N LEU A 39 -1.20 -7.25 -13.28
CA LEU A 39 -2.19 -8.24 -13.71
C LEU A 39 -3.49 -8.11 -12.92
N VAL A 40 -3.40 -8.11 -11.59
CA VAL A 40 -4.58 -7.94 -10.71
C VAL A 40 -5.28 -6.61 -10.98
N LYS A 41 -4.49 -5.53 -11.10
CA LYS A 41 -5.00 -4.21 -11.43
C LYS A 41 -5.78 -4.21 -12.75
N SER A 42 -5.24 -4.85 -13.79
CA SER A 42 -5.90 -4.95 -15.10
C SER A 42 -7.19 -5.77 -15.01
N ALA A 43 -7.16 -6.89 -14.28
CA ALA A 43 -8.34 -7.74 -14.07
C ALA A 43 -9.45 -7.02 -13.29
N ALA A 44 -9.09 -6.11 -12.38
CA ALA A 44 -10.04 -5.28 -11.64
C ALA A 44 -10.58 -4.09 -12.45
N GLY A 45 -10.21 -3.95 -13.73
CA GLY A 45 -10.68 -2.86 -14.60
C GLY A 45 -10.11 -1.48 -14.24
N ALA A 46 -9.06 -1.40 -13.41
CA ALA A 46 -8.50 -0.12 -13.01
C ALA A 46 -7.72 0.53 -14.17
N HIS A 47 -7.91 1.85 -14.35
CA HIS A 47 -7.36 2.61 -15.46
C HIS A 47 -5.87 2.33 -15.72
N LYS A 48 -5.49 2.09 -16.98
CA LYS A 48 -4.14 1.65 -17.38
C LYS A 48 -3.03 2.60 -16.90
N GLY A 49 -3.32 3.90 -16.81
CA GLY A 49 -2.39 4.93 -16.29
C GLY A 49 -2.09 4.86 -14.78
N ASN A 50 -2.87 4.14 -13.97
CA ASN A 50 -2.63 4.07 -12.53
C ASN A 50 -1.38 3.21 -12.21
N SER A 51 -0.39 3.75 -11.51
CA SER A 51 0.79 2.95 -11.14
C SER A 51 0.57 2.18 -9.82
N VAL A 52 1.54 1.35 -9.42
CA VAL A 52 1.57 0.79 -8.05
C VAL A 52 1.50 1.91 -7.01
N MET A 53 2.06 3.08 -7.32
CA MET A 53 1.93 4.27 -6.45
C MET A 53 0.49 4.72 -6.31
N SER A 54 -0.34 4.66 -7.35
CA SER A 54 -1.77 5.00 -7.26
C SER A 54 -2.51 4.14 -6.22
N ILE A 55 -2.19 2.84 -6.10
CA ILE A 55 -2.74 1.96 -5.06
C ILE A 55 -2.36 2.48 -3.67
N ARG A 56 -1.08 2.83 -3.47
CA ARG A 56 -0.59 3.42 -2.22
C ARG A 56 -1.30 4.74 -1.91
N LYS A 57 -1.49 5.61 -2.91
CA LYS A 57 -2.22 6.88 -2.77
C LYS A 57 -3.63 6.61 -2.25
N SER A 58 -4.42 5.81 -2.97
CA SER A 58 -5.80 5.50 -2.62
C SER A 58 -5.94 4.88 -1.23
N SER A 59 -5.00 4.00 -0.83
CA SER A 59 -5.00 3.40 0.51
C SER A 59 -4.79 4.46 1.60
N ILE A 60 -3.89 5.42 1.41
CA ILE A 60 -3.64 6.50 2.38
C ILE A 60 -4.85 7.43 2.45
N THR A 61 -5.38 7.87 1.29
CA THR A 61 -6.59 8.71 1.22
C THR A 61 -7.76 8.06 1.94
N LYS A 62 -7.97 6.74 1.78
CA LYS A 62 -9.05 6.01 2.46
C LYS A 62 -8.90 6.01 3.98
N ARG A 63 -7.66 5.89 4.51
CA ARG A 63 -7.42 5.96 5.96
C ARG A 63 -7.69 7.36 6.51
N ILE A 64 -7.28 8.40 5.79
CA ILE A 64 -7.58 9.80 6.17
C ILE A 64 -9.09 10.03 6.22
N ASN A 65 -9.83 9.56 5.21
CA ASN A 65 -11.28 9.67 5.17
C ASN A 65 -11.96 8.97 6.34
N HIS A 66 -11.34 7.93 6.90
CA HIS A 66 -11.80 7.23 8.09
C HIS A 66 -11.31 7.87 9.40
N GLY A 67 -10.70 9.05 9.35
CA GLY A 67 -10.28 9.80 10.53
C GLY A 67 -8.97 9.32 11.14
N ALA A 68 -8.12 8.61 10.39
CA ALA A 68 -6.79 8.23 10.88
C ALA A 68 -5.99 9.47 11.29
N ILE A 69 -5.32 9.39 12.44
CA ILE A 69 -4.50 10.50 12.95
C ILE A 69 -3.13 10.53 12.24
N ILE A 70 -2.46 11.69 12.29
CA ILE A 70 -1.17 11.91 11.61
C ILE A 70 -0.12 10.85 11.98
N GLN A 71 -0.06 10.44 13.25
CA GLN A 71 0.89 9.41 13.67
C GLN A 71 0.65 8.06 12.96
N GLU A 72 -0.61 7.66 12.79
CA GLU A 72 -0.98 6.43 12.07
C GLU A 72 -0.70 6.53 10.57
N ILE A 73 -0.93 7.71 10.01
CA ILE A 73 -0.65 8.02 8.61
C ILE A 73 0.87 7.96 8.39
N SER A 74 1.67 8.64 9.21
CA SER A 74 3.14 8.62 9.14
C SER A 74 3.71 7.21 9.32
N ARG A 75 3.18 6.43 10.28
CA ARG A 75 3.59 5.06 10.53
C ARG A 75 3.32 4.14 9.33
N THR A 76 2.18 4.31 8.65
CA THR A 76 1.81 3.47 7.50
C THR A 76 2.37 3.96 6.18
N SER A 77 2.59 5.27 6.03
CA SER A 77 3.23 5.85 4.87
C SER A 77 4.74 5.63 4.90
N ARG A 78 5.37 5.43 6.06
CA ARG A 78 6.83 5.21 6.23
C ARG A 78 7.70 6.30 5.58
N HIS A 79 7.18 7.51 5.45
CA HIS A 79 7.96 8.66 4.99
C HIS A 79 8.56 9.38 6.19
N LYS A 80 9.81 9.85 6.06
CA LYS A 80 10.50 10.64 7.09
C LYS A 80 9.69 11.88 7.47
N ASP A 81 9.12 12.55 6.47
CA ASP A 81 8.22 13.70 6.61
C ASP A 81 6.79 13.30 6.22
N GLY A 82 6.23 12.34 6.99
CA GLY A 82 4.92 11.74 6.78
C GLY A 82 3.79 12.74 6.48
N PRO A 83 3.57 13.78 7.31
CA PRO A 83 2.47 14.73 7.12
C PRO A 83 2.62 15.54 5.82
N SER A 84 3.76 16.18 5.60
CA SER A 84 4.02 17.01 4.41
C SER A 84 4.00 16.21 3.12
N THR A 85 4.57 15.00 3.12
CA THR A 85 4.54 14.12 1.94
C THR A 85 3.12 13.65 1.63
N VAL A 86 2.29 13.44 2.66
CA VAL A 86 0.92 12.97 2.49
C VAL A 86 -0.01 14.06 1.96
N VAL A 87 0.12 15.29 2.47
CA VAL A 87 -0.59 16.46 1.94
C VAL A 87 -0.23 16.68 0.47
N VAL A 88 1.07 16.72 0.13
CA VAL A 88 1.51 17.11 -1.22
C VAL A 88 1.30 16.01 -2.26
N HIS A 89 1.44 14.73 -1.90
CA HIS A 89 1.43 13.65 -2.89
C HIS A 89 0.20 12.75 -2.87
N TYR A 90 -0.58 12.75 -1.78
CA TYR A 90 -1.70 11.81 -1.59
C TYR A 90 -3.07 12.47 -1.37
N ASP A 91 -3.15 13.79 -1.14
CA ASP A 91 -4.41 14.56 -1.25
C ASP A 91 -4.61 15.04 -2.69
N MET A 92 -5.07 14.14 -3.57
CA MET A 92 -5.36 14.50 -4.97
C MET A 92 -6.74 15.13 -5.18
N ASN A 93 -7.57 15.25 -4.14
CA ASN A 93 -8.99 15.56 -4.30
C ASN A 93 -9.37 16.94 -3.78
N LEU A 94 -8.38 17.81 -3.51
CA LEU A 94 -8.59 19.14 -2.92
C LEU A 94 -9.48 19.08 -1.67
N ASN A 95 -9.45 17.99 -0.91
CA ASN A 95 -10.43 17.78 0.14
C ASN A 95 -10.09 18.71 1.32
N GLU A 96 -10.78 19.85 1.40
CA GLU A 96 -10.52 20.88 2.41
C GLU A 96 -10.64 20.31 3.83
N THR A 97 -11.54 19.35 4.05
CA THR A 97 -11.66 18.63 5.33
C THR A 97 -10.41 17.81 5.68
N ILE A 98 -9.71 17.26 4.68
CA ILE A 98 -8.43 16.58 4.90
C ILE A 98 -7.35 17.59 5.24
N ARG A 99 -7.31 18.72 4.52
CA ARG A 99 -6.32 19.77 4.75
C ARG A 99 -6.47 20.39 6.14
N GLU A 100 -7.68 20.74 6.56
CA GLU A 100 -7.95 21.18 7.94
C GLU A 100 -7.50 20.16 8.98
N ARG A 101 -7.80 18.87 8.80
CA ARG A 101 -7.37 17.82 9.72
C ARG A 101 -5.86 17.59 9.73
N LEU A 102 -5.13 18.04 8.71
CA LEU A 102 -3.68 17.90 8.65
C LEU A 102 -2.96 19.17 9.14
N THR A 103 -3.62 20.34 9.12
CA THR A 103 -3.07 21.62 9.60
C THR A 103 -3.46 21.95 11.05
N ASN A 104 -4.57 21.44 11.57
CA ASN A 104 -5.13 21.85 12.87
C ASN A 104 -4.61 21.01 14.07
N PHE A 105 -3.49 20.32 13.91
CA PHE A 105 -2.85 19.58 15.01
C PHE A 105 -1.44 20.15 15.25
N GLU A 106 -1.39 21.18 16.09
CA GLU A 106 -0.19 21.50 16.91
C GLU A 106 -0.03 20.46 18.02
#